data_AF-A0AAZ1X6Z2-F1
#
_entry.id   AF-A0AAZ1X6Z2-F1
#
_cell.length_a   1.000
_cell.length_b   1.000
_cell.length_c   1.000
_cell.angle_alpha   90.00
_cell.angle_beta   90.00
_cell.angle_gamma   90.00
#
_symmetry.space_group_name_H-M   'P 1'
#
loop_
_entity.id
_entity.type
_entity.pdbx_description
1 polymer ?
#
loop_
_entity_poly.entity_id
_entity_poly.type
_entity_poly.pdbx_seq_one_letter_code
_entity_poly.pdbx_strand_id
1 'polypeptide(L)' 'MSRPSQLELVNWCKGESIDLKHALLLYGVPEGVSRDEIEETAGTIKALGKVVVKGKCLTLNYNR' A
#
# COMPACT_ATOMS: atom_id res chain seq x y z
N MET A 1 -2.60 -10.28 18.46
CA MET A 1 -3.71 -9.81 17.61
C MET A 1 -3.10 -9.00 16.47
N SER A 2 -3.27 -9.41 15.22
CA SER A 2 -2.81 -8.63 14.06
C SER A 2 -3.61 -7.33 13.97
N ARG A 3 -2.94 -6.20 13.71
CA ARG A 3 -3.62 -4.93 13.45
C ARG A 3 -4.59 -5.11 12.27
N PRO A 4 -5.81 -4.52 12.29
CA PRO A 4 -6.81 -4.72 11.23
C PRO A 4 -6.24 -4.50 9.83
N SER A 5 -5.40 -3.49 9.68
CA SER A 5 -4.75 -3.15 8.42
C SER A 5 -3.69 -4.13 7.92
N GLN A 6 -3.07 -4.92 8.80
CA GLN A 6 -2.19 -6.02 8.38
C GLN A 6 -3.01 -7.17 7.80
N LEU A 7 -4.17 -7.47 8.40
CA LEU A 7 -5.05 -8.53 7.89
C LEU A 7 -5.63 -8.15 6.52
N GLU A 8 -6.01 -6.88 6.35
CA GLU A 8 -6.47 -6.35 5.07
C GLU A 8 -5.40 -6.44 3.98
N LEU A 9 -4.17 -6.03 4.29
CA LEU A 9 -3.03 -6.15 3.35
C LEU A 9 -2.79 -7.61 2.95
N VAL A 10 -2.79 -8.53 3.94
CA VAL A 10 -2.58 -9.97 3.70
C VAL A 10 -3.66 -10.54 2.78
N ASN A 11 -4.94 -10.23 3.05
CA ASN A 11 -6.06 -10.75 2.26
C ASN A 11 -6.05 -10.19 0.84
N TRP A 12 -5.72 -8.91 0.68
CA TRP A 12 -5.62 -8.31 -0.64
C TRP A 12 -4.44 -8.87 -1.46
N CYS A 13 -3.25 -9.02 -0.85
CA CYS A 13 -2.10 -9.61 -1.54
C CYS A 13 -2.38 -11.04 -2.02
N LYS A 14 -3.11 -11.84 -1.22
CA LYS A 14 -3.55 -13.19 -1.62
C LYS A 14 -4.46 -13.17 -2.86
N GLY A 15 -5.38 -12.22 -2.96
CA GLY A 15 -6.29 -12.09 -4.10
C GLY A 15 -5.59 -11.66 -5.40
N GLU A 16 -4.55 -10.83 -5.28
CA GLU A 16 -3.85 -10.21 -6.42
C GLU A 16 -2.54 -10.93 -6.81
N SER A 17 -2.23 -12.06 -6.16
CA SER A 17 -0.96 -12.78 -6.33
C SER A 17 0.28 -11.90 -6.13
N ILE A 18 0.22 -11.02 -5.13
CA ILE A 18 1.33 -10.15 -4.71
C ILE A 18 2.09 -10.84 -3.59
N ASP A 19 3.43 -10.86 -3.68
CA ASP A 19 4.26 -11.35 -2.60
C ASP A 19 4.17 -10.40 -1.40
N LEU A 20 3.59 -10.91 -0.32
CA LEU A 20 3.41 -10.18 0.94
C LEU A 20 4.72 -9.64 1.50
N LYS A 21 5.87 -10.30 1.25
CA LYS A 21 7.19 -9.83 1.71
C LYS A 21 7.62 -8.53 1.04
N HIS A 22 7.06 -8.22 -0.12
CA HIS A 22 7.36 -7.05 -0.94
C HIS A 22 6.18 -6.06 -0.98
N ALA A 23 5.14 -6.28 -0.17
CA ALA A 23 3.95 -5.46 -0.13
C ALA A 23 4.03 -4.42 1.00
N LEU A 24 3.62 -3.19 0.69
CA LEU A 24 3.54 -2.08 1.64
C LEU A 24 2.18 -1.41 1.56
N LEU A 25 1.70 -0.96 2.71
CA LEU A 25 0.50 -0.13 2.81
C LEU A 25 0.93 1.28 3.20
N LEU A 26 0.65 2.26 2.32
CA LEU A 26 0.93 3.67 2.57
C LEU A 26 -0.31 4.35 3.15
N TYR A 27 -0.12 5.10 4.24
CA TYR A 27 -1.19 5.84 4.92
C TYR A 27 -1.02 7.34 4.70
N GLY A 28 -2.13 8.07 4.76
CA GLY A 28 -2.12 9.54 4.68
C GLY A 28 -1.75 10.07 3.30
N VAL A 29 -1.86 9.24 2.26
CA VAL A 29 -1.76 9.69 0.86
C VAL A 29 -2.95 10.61 0.60
N PRO A 30 -2.73 11.91 0.28
CA PRO A 30 -3.82 12.83 0.00
C PRO A 30 -4.66 12.38 -1.20
N GLU A 31 -5.94 12.70 -1.18
CA GLU A 31 -6.80 12.52 -2.35
C GLU A 31 -6.29 13.39 -3.50
N GLY A 32 -6.25 12.82 -4.71
CA GLY A 32 -5.80 13.53 -5.91
C GLY A 32 -4.30 13.37 -6.22
N VAL A 33 -3.50 12.79 -5.33
CA VAL A 33 -2.11 12.42 -5.67
C VAL A 33 -2.14 11.30 -6.71
N SER A 34 -1.42 11.52 -7.81
CA SER A 34 -1.34 10.55 -8.89
C SER A 34 -0.53 9.32 -8.48
N ARG A 35 -0.76 8.22 -9.18
CA ARG A 35 0.01 6.99 -8.98
C ARG A 35 1.51 7.21 -9.21
N ASP A 36 1.86 7.99 -10.23
CA ASP A 36 3.26 8.24 -10.61
C ASP A 36 3.99 9.02 -9.52
N GLU A 37 3.33 10.02 -8.92
CA GLU A 37 3.89 10.77 -7.78
C GLU A 37 4.12 9.87 -6.54
N ILE A 38 3.23 8.91 -6.28
CA ILE A 38 3.41 7.93 -5.19
C ILE A 38 4.60 7.02 -5.47
N GLU A 39 4.71 6.49 -6.70
CA GLU A 39 5.81 5.62 -7.10
C GLU A 39 7.15 6.36 -7.06
N GLU A 40 7.21 7.60 -7.54
CA GLU A 40 8.39 8.46 -7.48
C GLU A 40 8.81 8.72 -6.03
N THR A 41 7.86 9.13 -5.19
CA THR A 41 8.12 9.43 -3.78
C THR A 41 8.59 8.19 -3.02
N ALA A 42 7.89 7.06 -3.16
CA ALA A 42 8.28 5.81 -2.51
C ALA A 42 9.64 5.30 -3.02
N GLY A 43 9.95 5.53 -4.30
CA GLY A 43 11.24 5.19 -4.91
C GLY A 43 12.43 5.97 -4.32
N THR A 44 12.20 7.10 -3.64
CA THR A 44 13.27 7.81 -2.91
C THR A 44 13.76 7.05 -1.67
N ILE A 45 12.97 6.10 -1.16
CA ILE A 45 13.34 5.25 -0.03
C ILE A 45 14.30 4.17 -0.56
N LYS A 46 15.61 4.39 -0.37
CA LYS A 46 16.67 3.50 -0.89
C LYS A 46 16.48 2.01 -0.58
N ALA A 47 15.88 1.68 0.56
CA ALA A 47 15.65 0.30 0.97
C ALA A 47 14.58 -0.43 0.14
N LEU A 48 13.70 0.28 -0.57
CA LEU A 48 12.60 -0.30 -1.34
C LEU A 48 12.99 -0.59 -2.80
N GLY A 49 13.94 0.16 -3.35
CA GLY A 49 14.30 0.08 -4.77
C GLY A 49 13.16 0.55 -5.67
N LYS A 50 12.92 -0.14 -6.79
CA LYS A 50 11.85 0.21 -7.73
C LYS A 50 10.48 -0.18 -7.14
N VAL A 51 9.63 0.81 -6.91
CA VAL A 51 8.28 0.63 -6.38
C VAL A 51 7.26 0.68 -7.50
N VAL A 52 6.22 -0.14 -7.41
CA VAL A 52 5.05 -0.12 -8.29
C VAL A 52 3.80 -0.16 -7.42
N VAL A 53 2.90 0.78 -7.64
CA VAL A 53 1.61 0.83 -6.93
C VAL A 53 0.65 -0.14 -7.61
N LYS A 54 0.04 -1.04 -6.82
CA LYS A 54 -1.01 -1.95 -7.29
C LYS A 54 -2.33 -1.61 -6.59
N GLY A 55 -3.43 -1.62 -7.35
CA GLY A 55 -4.63 -0.87 -7.01
C GLY A 55 -5.51 -1.50 -5.93
N LYS A 56 -5.67 -0.78 -4.82
CA LYS A 56 -6.94 -0.15 -4.43
C LYS A 56 -6.59 0.96 -3.43
N CYS A 57 -7.08 2.18 -3.62
CA CYS A 57 -7.03 3.17 -2.54
C CYS A 57 -7.97 2.66 -1.45
N LEU A 58 -7.38 2.03 -0.42
CA LEU A 58 -8.14 1.54 0.72
C LEU A 58 -8.56 2.76 1.52
N THR A 59 -9.79 3.23 1.31
CA THR A 59 -10.43 4.16 2.24
C THR A 59 -10.64 3.40 3.55
N LEU A 60 -9.65 3.49 4.43
CA LEU A 60 -9.78 3.00 5.80
C LEU A 60 -10.75 3.94 6.50
N ASN A 61 -12.01 3.51 6.63
CA ASN A 61 -12.95 4.17 7.52
C ASN A 61 -12.42 3.99 8.95
N TYR A 62 -11.76 5.01 9.48
CA TYR A 62 -11.35 5.08 10.87
C TYR A 62 -12.58 5.38 11.74
N ASN A 63 -13.59 4.49 11.73
CA ASN A 63 -14.70 4.51 12.68
C ASN A 63 -15.51 3.20 12.65
N ARG A 64 -15.18 2.27 13.56
CA ARG A 64 -16.13 1.53 14.41
C ARG A 64 -15.39 0.84 15.55
#